data_AF-A0AAD5IU87-F1
#
_entry.id   AF-A0AAD5IU87-F1
#
_cell.length_a   1.000
_cell.length_b   1.000
_cell.length_c   1.000
_cell.angle_alpha   90.00
_cell.angle_beta   90.00
_cell.angle_gamma   90.00
#
_symmetry.space_group_name_H-M   'P 1'
#
loop_
_entity.id
_entity.type
_entity.pdbx_description
1 polymer ?
#
loop_
_entity_poly.entity_id
_entity_poly.type
_entity_poly.pdbx_seq_one_letter_code
_entity_poly.pdbx_strand_id
1 'polypeptide(L)'
;MEQEHIDSMDVCRHPKVLKRQCMDCGQMMDSEYGVPFDYLRQDLRLIDEEITRLKDANSSKLFAEKKLQLVLDLDNTLLHSKLFQEKYLKNQTDGMFMFEPRGRLLMIKLRPLVRHFLKEVSSMFEMYIYTMGSRDYAKHMARLLRKDYFEKRVISRDDSIHKEKKSLDLVLGIGHYVFQL
;
A
#
# COMPACT_ATOMS: atom_id res chain seq x y z
N MET A 1 -3.21 48.24 33.70
CA MET A 1 -3.14 48.02 32.23
C MET A 1 -2.57 46.63 32.06
N GLU A 2 -3.46 45.66 31.90
CA GLU A 2 -3.10 44.27 31.63
C GLU A 2 -2.62 44.18 30.18
N GLN A 3 -1.37 43.80 29.99
CA GLN A 3 -0.87 43.34 28.71
C GLN A 3 -1.03 41.82 28.72
N GLU A 4 -2.15 41.35 28.18
CA GLU A 4 -2.33 39.94 27.85
C GLU A 4 -1.29 39.56 26.79
N HIS A 5 -0.32 38.75 27.21
CA HIS A 5 0.60 38.07 26.32
C HIS A 5 -0.20 36.96 25.63
N ILE A 6 -0.70 37.25 24.42
CA ILE A 6 -1.25 36.21 23.55
C ILE A 6 -0.06 35.36 23.13
N ASP A 7 0.17 34.27 23.87
CA ASP A 7 1.13 33.24 23.51
C ASP A 7 0.69 32.71 22.14
N SER A 8 1.45 33.08 21.11
CA SER A 8 1.33 32.53 19.77
C SER A 8 1.50 31.02 19.92
N MET A 9 0.40 30.27 19.98
CA MET A 9 0.45 28.81 19.98
C MET A 9 1.12 28.39 18.67
N ASP A 10 2.42 28.17 18.72
CA ASP A 10 3.20 27.75 17.57
C ASP A 10 2.57 26.48 17.01
N VAL A 11 2.12 26.57 15.76
CA VAL A 11 1.52 25.43 15.08
C VAL A 11 2.65 24.45 14.75
N CYS A 12 2.62 23.28 15.37
CA CYS A 12 3.58 22.21 15.10
C CYS A 12 3.66 21.91 13.59
N ARG A 13 4.89 21.72 13.10
CA ARG A 13 5.20 21.32 11.72
C ARG A 13 6.02 20.03 11.64
N HIS A 14 5.98 19.21 12.69
CA HIS A 14 6.73 17.96 12.74
C HIS A 14 6.22 16.95 11.71
N PRO A 15 7.13 16.10 11.20
CA PRO A 15 6.89 15.34 9.98
C PRO A 15 5.88 14.19 10.09
N LYS A 16 5.60 13.72 11.30
CA LYS A 16 4.87 12.47 11.54
C LYS A 16 3.68 12.70 12.44
N VAL A 17 2.53 12.26 11.96
CA VAL A 17 1.27 12.33 12.70
C VAL A 17 0.64 10.94 12.74
N LEU A 18 0.17 10.54 13.91
CA LEU A 18 -0.55 9.29 14.12
C LEU A 18 -1.83 9.58 14.89
N LYS A 19 -2.99 9.14 14.37
CA LYS A 19 -4.31 9.40 15.00
C LYS A 19 -4.56 10.89 15.28
N ARG A 20 -4.16 11.75 14.34
CA ARG A 20 -4.22 13.24 14.44
C ARG A 20 -3.35 13.85 15.53
N GLN A 21 -2.43 13.09 16.12
CA GLN A 21 -1.49 13.60 17.10
C GLN A 21 -0.07 13.60 16.51
N CYS A 22 0.66 14.70 16.67
CA CYS A 22 2.08 14.75 16.34
C CYS A 22 2.83 13.70 17.17
N MET A 23 3.63 12.88 16.50
CA MET A 23 4.40 11.81 17.15
C MET A 23 5.59 12.33 17.97
N ASP A 24 6.03 13.56 17.73
CA ASP A 24 7.21 14.15 18.35
C ASP A 24 6.85 15.04 19.56
N CYS A 25 5.87 15.94 19.44
CA CYS A 25 5.48 16.86 20.52
C CYS A 25 4.10 16.59 21.13
N GLY A 26 3.31 15.67 20.58
CA GLY A 26 1.98 15.33 21.09
C GLY A 26 0.87 16.34 20.79
N GLN A 27 1.15 17.42 20.04
CA GLN A 27 0.13 18.40 19.64
C GLN A 27 -0.92 17.77 18.71
N MET A 28 -2.17 18.18 18.87
CA MET A 28 -3.26 17.80 17.96
C MET A 28 -3.13 18.54 16.63
N MET A 29 -3.21 17.79 15.54
CA MET A 29 -2.99 18.27 14.18
C MET A 29 -4.29 18.27 13.38
N ASP A 30 -4.32 19.11 12.35
CA ASP A 30 -5.41 19.16 11.39
C ASP A 30 -5.63 17.78 10.71
N SER A 31 -6.88 17.46 10.38
CA SER A 31 -7.22 16.19 9.72
C SER A 31 -6.65 16.05 8.32
N GLU A 32 -6.29 17.15 7.67
CA GLU A 32 -5.69 17.22 6.34
C GLU A 32 -4.17 17.40 6.37
N TYR A 33 -3.55 17.50 7.55
CA TYR A 33 -2.11 17.63 7.71
C TYR A 33 -1.31 16.41 7.18
N GLY A 34 -0.61 16.60 6.06
CA GLY A 34 0.21 15.58 5.41
C GLY A 34 -0.57 14.56 4.55
N VAL A 35 0.16 13.63 3.97
CA VAL A 35 -0.35 12.55 3.11
C VAL A 35 -0.63 11.31 3.95
N PRO A 36 -1.77 10.61 3.76
CA PRO A 36 -2.08 9.39 4.49
C PRO A 36 -1.27 8.19 4.00
N PHE A 37 -0.69 7.44 4.93
CA PHE A 37 0.06 6.19 4.72
C PHE A 37 -0.59 5.01 5.46
N ASP A 38 -1.93 4.92 5.40
CA ASP A 38 -2.73 3.91 6.10
C ASP A 38 -2.32 2.46 5.80
N TYR A 39 -1.76 2.24 4.61
CA TYR A 39 -1.27 0.92 4.20
C TYR A 39 -0.08 0.43 5.04
N LEU A 40 0.75 1.37 5.56
CA LEU A 40 1.87 1.05 6.47
C LEU A 40 1.39 0.93 7.92
N ARG A 41 0.59 1.88 8.36
CA ARG A 41 -0.02 1.93 9.69
C ARG A 41 -1.27 2.79 9.61
N GLN A 42 -2.38 2.28 10.15
CA GLN A 42 -3.64 3.01 10.21
C GLN A 42 -3.47 4.36 10.91
N ASP A 43 -4.06 5.40 10.34
CA ASP A 43 -4.03 6.81 10.78
C ASP A 43 -2.64 7.45 10.78
N LEU A 44 -1.66 6.85 10.10
CA LEU A 44 -0.34 7.45 9.88
C LEU A 44 -0.42 8.48 8.75
N ARG A 45 0.08 9.69 9.02
CA ARG A 45 0.23 10.77 8.03
C ARG A 45 1.65 11.30 8.06
N LEU A 46 2.18 11.59 6.88
CA LEU A 46 3.56 12.06 6.67
C LEU A 46 3.54 13.32 5.81
N ILE A 47 4.41 14.28 6.11
CA ILE A 47 4.63 15.43 5.23
C ILE A 47 5.57 15.09 4.07
N ASP A 48 5.54 15.87 2.99
CA ASP A 48 6.33 15.63 1.78
C ASP A 48 7.84 15.55 2.03
N GLU A 49 8.36 16.34 2.98
CA GLU A 49 9.77 16.32 3.37
C GLU A 49 10.17 14.97 3.98
N GLU A 50 9.33 14.39 4.84
CA GLU A 50 9.57 13.06 5.42
C GLU A 50 9.36 11.94 4.42
N ILE A 51 8.39 12.08 3.51
CA ILE A 51 8.18 11.13 2.42
C ILE A 51 9.42 11.08 1.53
N THR A 52 9.98 12.25 1.18
CA THR A 52 11.21 12.36 0.40
C THR A 52 12.37 11.70 1.12
N ARG A 53 12.57 12.02 2.40
CA ARG A 53 13.61 11.39 3.23
C ARG A 53 13.48 9.87 3.28
N LEU A 54 12.26 9.35 3.39
CA LEU A 54 12.00 7.90 3.42
C LEU A 54 12.22 7.25 2.04
N LYS A 55 11.84 7.92 0.95
CA LYS A 55 12.12 7.47 -0.42
C LYS A 55 13.63 7.34 -0.65
N ASP A 56 14.39 8.37 -0.28
CA ASP A 56 15.84 8.38 -0.42
C ASP A 56 16.49 7.26 0.40
N ALA A 57 16.14 7.16 1.68
CA ALA A 57 16.69 6.13 2.56
C ALA A 57 16.38 4.71 2.06
N ASN A 58 15.15 4.45 1.58
CA ASN A 58 14.78 3.14 1.07
C ASN A 58 15.49 2.83 -0.25
N SER A 59 15.56 3.78 -1.18
CA SER A 59 16.27 3.58 -2.45
C SER A 59 17.77 3.36 -2.23
N SER A 60 18.45 4.12 -1.35
CA SER A 60 19.85 3.87 -1.00
C SER A 60 20.09 2.48 -0.43
N LYS A 61 19.20 2.02 0.47
CA LYS A 61 19.26 0.65 1.01
C LYS A 61 19.14 -0.39 -0.11
N LEU A 62 18.14 -0.25 -0.99
CA LEU A 62 17.93 -1.20 -2.08
C LEU A 62 19.09 -1.23 -3.08
N PHE A 63 19.72 -0.09 -3.37
CA PHE A 63 20.92 -0.06 -4.21
C PHE A 63 22.10 -0.82 -3.60
N ALA A 64 22.30 -0.70 -2.29
CA ALA A 64 23.32 -1.49 -1.60
C ALA A 64 23.04 -3.01 -1.71
N GLU A 65 21.76 -3.39 -1.78
CA GLU A 65 21.31 -4.77 -2.01
C GLU A 65 21.24 -5.15 -3.51
N LYS A 66 21.62 -4.25 -4.43
CA LYS A 66 21.47 -4.39 -5.89
C LYS A 66 20.03 -4.67 -6.34
N LYS A 67 19.06 -4.07 -5.65
CA LYS A 67 17.62 -4.18 -5.94
C LYS A 67 17.03 -2.86 -6.42
N LEU A 68 15.95 -2.98 -7.18
CA LEU A 68 15.05 -1.89 -7.59
C LEU A 68 13.67 -2.10 -6.97
N GLN A 69 12.69 -1.28 -7.32
CA GLN A 69 11.31 -1.43 -6.84
C GLN A 69 10.37 -1.80 -7.96
N LEU A 70 9.46 -2.73 -7.69
CA LEU A 70 8.47 -3.22 -8.65
C LEU A 70 7.07 -3.13 -8.08
N VAL A 71 6.22 -2.31 -8.71
CA VAL A 71 4.81 -2.15 -8.37
C VAL A 71 3.99 -3.05 -9.28
N LEU A 72 3.21 -3.94 -8.69
CA LEU A 72 2.40 -4.93 -9.40
C LEU A 72 0.91 -4.66 -9.19
N ASP A 73 0.15 -4.60 -10.28
CA ASP A 73 -1.31 -4.76 -10.17
C ASP A 73 -1.71 -6.21 -9.84
N LEU A 74 -2.96 -6.41 -9.41
CA LEU A 74 -3.54 -7.73 -9.16
C LEU A 74 -4.37 -8.21 -10.35
N ASP A 75 -5.55 -7.61 -10.54
CA ASP A 75 -6.53 -8.06 -11.51
C ASP A 75 -6.06 -7.83 -12.95
N ASN A 76 -6.13 -8.90 -13.75
CA ASN A 76 -5.62 -8.98 -15.12
C ASN A 76 -4.10 -8.81 -15.27
N THR A 77 -3.35 -8.76 -14.16
CA THR A 77 -1.88 -8.77 -14.16
C THR A 77 -1.33 -10.05 -13.53
N LEU A 78 -1.62 -10.30 -12.25
CA LEU A 78 -1.15 -11.48 -11.50
C LEU A 78 -2.23 -12.56 -11.34
N LEU A 79 -3.50 -12.18 -11.44
CA LEU A 79 -4.65 -13.04 -11.25
C LEU A 79 -5.88 -12.48 -11.97
N HIS A 80 -6.94 -13.28 -12.01
CA HIS A 80 -8.25 -12.86 -12.47
C HIS A 80 -9.31 -13.20 -11.42
N SER A 81 -10.17 -12.24 -11.09
CA SER A 81 -11.28 -12.43 -10.16
C SER A 81 -12.63 -12.25 -10.88
N LYS A 82 -13.62 -13.10 -10.54
CA LYS A 82 -15.01 -12.96 -10.97
C LYS A 82 -15.97 -13.27 -9.83
N LEU A 83 -17.12 -12.61 -9.83
CA LEU A 83 -18.23 -12.99 -8.96
C LEU A 83 -18.71 -14.40 -9.35
N PHE A 84 -18.83 -15.27 -8.35
CA PHE A 84 -19.28 -16.64 -8.53
C PHE A 84 -20.68 -16.79 -7.95
N GLN A 85 -21.66 -16.94 -8.85
CA GLN A 85 -23.08 -16.99 -8.50
C GLN A 85 -23.54 -18.41 -8.15
N GLU A 86 -22.91 -19.42 -8.74
CA GLU A 86 -23.31 -20.82 -8.62
C GLU A 86 -22.63 -21.51 -7.43
N LYS A 87 -22.94 -21.05 -6.20
CA LYS A 87 -22.27 -21.51 -4.96
C LYS A 87 -22.28 -23.04 -4.77
N TYR A 88 -23.18 -23.77 -5.43
CA TYR A 88 -23.30 -25.23 -5.39
C TYR A 88 -22.19 -25.97 -6.17
N LEU A 89 -21.50 -25.28 -7.10
CA LEU A 89 -20.39 -25.85 -7.89
C LEU A 89 -19.01 -25.61 -7.27
N LYS A 90 -18.92 -25.11 -6.02
CA LYS A 90 -17.64 -24.80 -5.34
C LYS A 90 -16.61 -25.94 -5.44
N ASN A 91 -17.07 -27.20 -5.37
CA ASN A 91 -16.21 -28.38 -5.33
C ASN A 91 -15.72 -28.83 -6.73
N GLN A 92 -16.16 -28.20 -7.81
CA GLN A 92 -15.77 -28.54 -9.19
C GLN A 92 -14.71 -27.58 -9.76
N THR A 93 -14.16 -26.71 -8.91
CA THR A 93 -13.27 -25.61 -9.34
C THR A 93 -11.80 -25.98 -9.15
N ASP A 94 -11.34 -26.98 -9.91
CA ASP A 94 -9.94 -27.43 -9.81
C ASP A 94 -8.96 -26.30 -10.18
N GLY A 95 -7.94 -26.10 -9.34
CA GLY A 95 -6.97 -25.01 -9.48
C GLY A 95 -7.50 -23.58 -9.26
N MET A 96 -8.71 -23.41 -8.73
CA MET A 96 -9.31 -22.09 -8.44
C MET A 96 -9.42 -21.85 -6.93
N PHE A 97 -9.34 -20.59 -6.52
CA PHE A 97 -9.48 -20.18 -5.12
C PHE A 97 -10.79 -19.42 -4.92
N MET A 98 -11.46 -19.69 -3.80
CA MET A 98 -12.70 -19.02 -3.44
C MET A 98 -12.45 -18.00 -2.33
N PHE A 99 -12.96 -16.78 -2.49
CA PHE A 99 -12.84 -15.71 -1.50
C PHE A 99 -14.21 -15.05 -1.32
N GLU A 100 -14.74 -14.98 -0.09
CA GLU A 100 -16.10 -14.46 0.17
C GLU A 100 -16.09 -13.20 1.04
N PRO A 101 -15.61 -12.05 0.55
CA PRO A 101 -15.69 -10.79 1.28
C PRO A 101 -17.15 -10.33 1.38
N ARG A 102 -17.60 -10.06 2.61
CA ARG A 102 -18.92 -9.42 2.89
C ARG A 102 -20.09 -10.17 2.20
N GLY A 103 -20.04 -11.49 2.17
CA GLY A 103 -21.08 -12.36 1.61
C GLY A 103 -21.11 -12.47 0.08
N ARG A 104 -20.18 -11.81 -0.62
CA ARG A 104 -20.03 -11.92 -2.08
C ARG A 104 -18.92 -12.91 -2.41
N LEU A 105 -19.28 -14.04 -3.01
CA LEU A 105 -18.33 -15.07 -3.36
C LEU A 105 -17.61 -14.73 -4.66
N LEU A 106 -16.29 -14.62 -4.59
CA LEU A 106 -15.39 -14.43 -5.71
C LEU A 106 -14.66 -15.74 -6.00
N MET A 107 -14.56 -16.06 -7.28
CA MET A 107 -13.69 -17.09 -7.82
C MET A 107 -12.43 -16.41 -8.34
N ILE A 108 -11.28 -16.91 -7.92
CA ILE A 108 -9.97 -16.36 -8.22
C ILE A 108 -9.16 -17.40 -8.98
N LYS A 109 -8.63 -17.00 -10.14
CA LYS A 109 -7.68 -17.79 -10.91
C LYS A 109 -6.34 -17.06 -10.95
N LEU A 110 -5.29 -17.70 -10.47
CA LEU A 110 -3.94 -17.15 -10.57
C LEU A 110 -3.44 -17.20 -12.01
N ARG A 111 -2.66 -16.20 -12.43
CA ARG A 111 -1.97 -16.25 -13.72
C ARG A 111 -0.99 -17.42 -13.72
N PRO A 112 -0.92 -18.22 -14.80
CA PRO A 112 0.04 -19.31 -14.88
C PRO A 112 1.46 -18.83 -14.55
N LEU A 113 2.20 -19.66 -13.80
CA LEU A 113 3.57 -19.39 -13.36
C LEU A 113 3.77 -18.16 -12.46
N VAL A 114 2.70 -17.51 -11.96
CA VAL A 114 2.83 -16.27 -11.16
C VAL A 114 3.75 -16.43 -9.95
N ARG A 115 3.69 -17.57 -9.24
CA ARG A 115 4.54 -17.81 -8.07
C ARG A 115 6.01 -17.96 -8.45
N HIS A 116 6.30 -18.55 -9.62
CA HIS A 116 7.64 -18.66 -10.16
C HIS A 116 8.15 -17.28 -10.56
N PHE A 117 7.37 -16.51 -11.33
CA PHE A 117 7.68 -15.12 -11.67
C PHE A 117 8.05 -14.31 -10.42
N LEU A 118 7.18 -14.31 -9.40
CA LEU A 118 7.40 -13.59 -8.14
C LEU A 118 8.67 -14.03 -7.42
N LYS A 119 9.02 -15.33 -7.48
CA LYS A 119 10.27 -15.84 -6.91
C LYS A 119 11.48 -15.25 -7.65
N GLU A 120 11.50 -15.31 -8.97
CA GLU A 120 12.63 -14.80 -9.77
C GLU A 120 12.83 -13.29 -9.56
N VAL A 121 11.76 -12.50 -9.63
CA VAL A 121 11.87 -11.04 -9.46
C VAL A 121 12.19 -10.63 -8.02
N SER A 122 11.89 -11.44 -7.00
CA SER A 122 12.22 -11.10 -5.60
C SER A 122 13.72 -10.97 -5.31
N SER A 123 14.56 -11.56 -6.15
CA SER A 123 16.02 -11.43 -6.08
C SER A 123 16.51 -10.05 -6.53
N MET A 124 15.78 -9.41 -7.45
CA MET A 124 16.16 -8.13 -8.09
C MET A 124 15.29 -6.96 -7.64
N PHE A 125 14.12 -7.21 -7.05
CA PHE A 125 13.13 -6.19 -6.73
C PHE A 125 12.58 -6.31 -5.31
N GLU A 126 12.41 -5.16 -4.65
CA GLU A 126 11.42 -5.02 -3.58
C GLU A 126 10.05 -4.77 -4.21
N MET A 127 9.11 -5.68 -3.96
CA MET A 127 7.81 -5.63 -4.62
C MET A 127 6.73 -4.96 -3.77
N TYR A 128 5.91 -4.16 -4.44
CA TYR A 128 4.66 -3.59 -3.97
C TYR A 128 3.49 -4.21 -4.72
N ILE A 129 2.37 -4.40 -4.04
CA ILE A 129 1.07 -4.50 -4.71
C ILE A 129 0.46 -3.11 -4.73
N TYR A 130 -0.02 -2.67 -5.89
CA TYR A 130 -0.89 -1.50 -6.00
C TYR A 130 -2.08 -1.81 -6.90
N THR A 131 -3.25 -1.96 -6.30
CA THR A 131 -4.49 -2.33 -6.99
C THR A 131 -5.61 -1.32 -6.74
N MET A 132 -6.58 -1.25 -7.65
CA MET A 132 -7.85 -0.54 -7.47
C MET A 132 -8.93 -1.38 -6.74
N GLY A 133 -8.56 -2.58 -6.28
CA GLY A 133 -9.38 -3.36 -5.35
C GLY A 133 -9.46 -2.74 -3.96
N SER A 134 -10.44 -3.18 -3.16
CA SER A 134 -10.54 -2.80 -1.74
C SER A 134 -9.37 -3.32 -0.90
N ARG A 135 -9.13 -2.72 0.27
CA ARG A 135 -8.05 -3.11 1.18
C ARG A 135 -8.14 -4.58 1.62
N ASP A 136 -9.35 -5.05 1.94
CA ASP A 136 -9.59 -6.44 2.36
C ASP A 136 -9.23 -7.43 1.25
N TYR A 137 -9.64 -7.10 0.02
CA TYR A 137 -9.32 -7.88 -1.17
C TYR A 137 -7.81 -7.91 -1.43
N ALA A 138 -7.16 -6.74 -1.46
CA ALA A 138 -5.73 -6.63 -1.73
C ALA A 138 -4.89 -7.42 -0.73
N LYS A 139 -5.20 -7.30 0.58
CA LYS A 139 -4.52 -8.06 1.64
C LYS A 139 -4.74 -9.56 1.53
N HIS A 140 -5.93 -10.00 1.13
CA HIS A 140 -6.21 -11.43 0.94
C HIS A 140 -5.44 -11.98 -0.27
N MET A 141 -5.46 -11.29 -1.41
CA MET A 141 -4.73 -11.68 -2.62
C MET A 141 -3.22 -11.69 -2.41
N ALA A 142 -2.66 -10.72 -1.68
CA ALA A 142 -1.23 -10.70 -1.34
C ALA A 142 -0.80 -11.95 -0.57
N ARG A 143 -1.62 -12.40 0.41
CA ARG A 143 -1.37 -13.63 1.16
C ARG A 143 -1.48 -14.87 0.28
N LEU A 144 -2.50 -14.91 -0.59
CA LEU A 144 -2.71 -16.00 -1.54
C LEU A 144 -1.50 -16.14 -2.48
N LEU A 145 -0.97 -15.03 -2.98
CA LEU A 145 0.21 -14.98 -3.84
C LEU A 145 1.48 -15.38 -3.08
N ARG A 146 1.97 -14.54 -2.16
CA ARG A 146 3.13 -14.78 -1.27
C ARG A 146 3.18 -13.68 -0.20
N LYS A 147 2.77 -13.98 1.04
CA LYS A 147 2.74 -13.00 2.14
C LYS A 147 4.11 -12.31 2.35
N ASP A 148 5.19 -13.07 2.37
CA ASP A 148 6.54 -12.57 2.73
C ASP A 148 7.13 -11.60 1.70
N TYR A 149 6.61 -11.60 0.47
CA TYR A 149 7.09 -10.70 -0.59
C TYR A 149 6.47 -9.31 -0.48
N PHE A 150 5.24 -9.23 0.01
CA PHE A 150 4.47 -8.00 0.00
C PHE A 150 4.25 -7.42 1.39
N GLU A 151 4.31 -8.21 2.47
CA GLU A 151 4.19 -7.77 3.87
C GLU A 151 3.31 -6.53 4.10
N LYS A 152 3.94 -5.34 4.27
CA LYS A 152 3.31 -4.03 4.48
C LYS A 152 3.21 -3.18 3.21
N ARG A 153 3.74 -3.65 2.08
CA ARG A 153 3.78 -3.00 0.76
C ARG A 153 2.57 -3.35 -0.10
N VAL A 154 1.37 -3.18 0.45
CA VAL A 154 0.09 -3.46 -0.24
C VAL A 154 -0.78 -2.21 -0.21
N ILE A 155 -0.80 -1.50 -1.33
CA ILE A 155 -1.58 -0.28 -1.55
C ILE A 155 -2.86 -0.66 -2.29
N SER A 156 -4.00 -0.27 -1.72
CA SER A 156 -5.32 -0.52 -2.28
C SER A 156 -5.99 0.79 -2.73
N ARG A 157 -7.17 0.69 -3.33
CA ARG A 157 -7.99 1.87 -3.65
C ARG A 157 -8.30 2.71 -2.41
N ASP A 158 -8.44 2.06 -1.26
CA ASP A 158 -8.80 2.73 0.01
C ASP A 158 -7.62 3.52 0.58
N ASP A 159 -6.41 3.34 0.04
CA ASP A 159 -5.20 4.09 0.38
C ASP A 159 -4.89 5.18 -0.66
N SER A 160 -5.49 5.10 -1.86
CA SER A 160 -5.15 5.96 -3.01
C SER A 160 -5.61 7.41 -2.78
N ILE A 161 -4.68 8.35 -2.92
CA ILE A 161 -4.94 9.80 -2.82
C ILE A 161 -5.86 10.23 -3.98
N HIS A 162 -5.62 9.68 -5.17
CA HIS A 162 -6.44 9.88 -6.35
C HIS A 162 -7.38 8.68 -6.54
N LYS A 163 -8.69 8.92 -6.52
CA LYS A 163 -9.71 7.84 -6.56
C LYS A 163 -9.78 7.12 -7.91
N GLU A 164 -9.34 7.76 -8.98
CA GLU A 164 -9.51 7.27 -10.35
C GLU A 164 -8.21 6.84 -11.04
N LYS A 165 -7.06 7.15 -10.44
CA LYS A 165 -5.74 6.89 -11.06
C LYS A 165 -4.74 6.42 -10.00
N LYS A 166 -3.84 5.54 -10.42
CA LYS A 166 -2.67 5.17 -9.63
C LYS A 166 -1.61 6.25 -9.72
N SER A 167 -1.03 6.65 -8.59
CA SER A 167 0.16 7.50 -8.55
C SER A 167 1.25 6.85 -7.71
N LEU A 168 2.52 7.09 -8.05
CA LEU A 168 3.65 6.53 -7.31
C LEU A 168 3.94 7.27 -5.99
N ASP A 169 3.07 8.19 -5.58
CA ASP A 169 3.30 9.08 -4.44
C ASP A 169 3.46 8.31 -3.13
N LEU A 170 2.65 7.26 -2.96
CA LEU A 170 2.64 6.40 -1.78
C LEU A 170 3.72 5.32 -1.78
N VAL A 171 4.37 5.07 -2.92
CA VAL A 171 5.48 4.11 -3.01
C VAL A 171 6.72 4.79 -2.45
N LEU A 172 7.37 4.17 -1.46
CA LEU A 172 8.60 4.69 -0.85
C LEU A 172 9.82 4.40 -1.74
N GLY A 173 9.77 4.88 -2.97
CA GLY A 173 10.83 4.77 -3.97
C GLY A 173 11.02 6.04 -4.78
N ILE A 174 12.26 6.28 -5.22
CA ILE A 174 12.59 7.37 -6.15
C ILE A 174 12.12 6.98 -7.55
N GLY A 175 11.32 7.83 -8.21
CA GLY A 175 10.54 7.50 -9.41
C GLY A 175 11.31 6.87 -10.59
N HIS A 176 12.58 7.24 -10.81
CA HIS A 176 13.40 6.65 -11.88
C HIS A 176 13.83 5.19 -11.63
N TYR A 177 13.55 4.64 -10.44
CA TYR A 177 13.95 3.29 -10.02
C TYR A 177 12.74 2.42 -9.65
N VAL A 178 11.53 2.89 -9.98
CA VAL A 178 10.27 2.20 -9.74
C VAL A 178 9.70 1.74 -11.08
N PHE A 179 9.56 0.43 -11.23
CA PHE A 179 8.92 -0.19 -12.39
C PHE A 179 7.47 -0.53 -12.04
N GLN A 180 6.55 -0.40 -13.00
CA GLN A 180 5.14 -0.75 -12.80
C GLN A 180 4.68 -1.72 -13.89
N LEU A 181 4.00 -2.79 -13.47
CA LEU A 181 3.40 -3.82 -14.32
C LEU A 181 1.92 -4.04 -13.99
#